data_AF-A0A2E2FFT8-F1
#
_entry.id   AF-A0A2E2FFT8-F1
#
_cell.length_a   1.000
_cell.length_b   1.000
_cell.length_c   1.000
_cell.angle_alpha   90.00
_cell.angle_beta   90.00
_cell.angle_gamma   90.00
#
_symmetry.space_group_name_H-M   'P 1'
#
loop_
_entity.id
_entity.type
_entity.pdbx_description
1 polymer ?
#
loop_
_entity_poly.entity_id
_entity_poly.type
_entity_poly.pdbx_seq_one_letter_code
_entity_poly.pdbx_strand_id
1 'polypeptide(L)'
;MKKWIFLFLFPIGVISCTPVEQVDVILSKHSNDSSKVVRQFEVSDSDDSIPVFEIEYYNNGQVKMEGSLNAKGNREGIWKAYYPDGKLWSDGAFKDGKSHGKRTVYFENGQIQSLGEYTNGKQSGVWQFWDKNGKLLDEKKYNGSNH
;
A
#
# COMPACT_ATOMS: atom_id res chain seq x y z
N MET A 1 -13.89 -48.76 0.52
CA MET A 1 -13.86 -48.34 -0.89
C MET A 1 -12.99 -47.08 -0.98
N LYS A 2 -11.73 -47.22 -1.40
CA LYS A 2 -10.76 -46.10 -1.49
C LYS A 2 -10.94 -45.43 -2.86
N LYS A 3 -11.20 -44.12 -2.87
CA LYS A 3 -11.26 -43.31 -4.10
C LYS A 3 -9.83 -42.90 -4.50
N TRP A 4 -9.48 -43.15 -5.75
CA TRP A 4 -8.22 -42.75 -6.39
C TRP A 4 -8.21 -41.24 -6.67
N ILE A 5 -7.09 -40.59 -6.37
CA ILE A 5 -6.80 -39.21 -6.78
C ILE A 5 -5.64 -39.29 -7.80
N PHE A 6 -5.85 -38.66 -8.95
CA PHE A 6 -4.91 -38.60 -10.07
C PHE A 6 -3.60 -37.93 -9.66
N LEU A 7 -2.49 -38.59 -10.02
CA LEU A 7 -1.13 -38.11 -9.83
C LEU A 7 -0.75 -37.29 -11.08
N PHE A 8 -0.74 -35.96 -10.96
CA PHE A 8 -0.16 -35.09 -11.98
C PHE A 8 1.30 -34.85 -11.61
N LEU A 9 2.19 -35.57 -12.30
CA LEU A 9 3.63 -35.34 -12.28
C LEU A 9 3.92 -34.03 -13.01
N PHE A 10 4.02 -32.93 -12.27
CA PHE A 10 4.70 -31.73 -12.76
C PHE A 10 6.20 -31.93 -12.62
N PRO A 11 7.01 -31.70 -13.67
CA PRO A 11 8.44 -31.88 -13.61
C PRO A 11 9.00 -30.84 -12.63
N ILE A 12 9.57 -31.31 -11.52
CA ILE A 12 10.24 -30.49 -10.52
C ILE A 12 11.54 -30.00 -11.15
N GLY A 13 11.44 -28.90 -11.89
CA GLY A 13 12.57 -28.05 -12.22
C GLY A 13 13.11 -27.47 -10.91
N VAL A 14 14.41 -27.65 -10.71
CA VAL A 14 15.21 -27.10 -9.63
C VAL A 14 14.92 -25.61 -9.41
N ILE A 15 14.07 -25.31 -8.43
CA ILE A 15 13.98 -23.99 -7.83
C ILE A 15 14.66 -24.14 -6.48
N SER A 16 15.81 -23.47 -6.34
CA SER A 16 16.53 -23.33 -5.08
C SER A 16 15.54 -23.01 -3.97
N CYS A 17 15.49 -23.87 -2.96
CA CYS A 17 14.67 -23.69 -1.78
C CYS A 17 15.16 -22.45 -1.03
N THR A 18 14.56 -21.30 -1.28
CA THR A 18 14.54 -20.24 -0.28
C THR A 18 13.41 -20.59 0.70
N PRO A 19 13.66 -20.71 2.01
CA PRO A 19 12.58 -20.85 2.95
C PRO A 19 11.70 -19.60 2.82
N VAL A 20 10.42 -19.79 2.51
CA VAL A 20 9.41 -18.75 2.67
C VAL A 20 9.31 -18.54 4.17
N GLU A 21 9.89 -17.45 4.66
CA GLU A 21 9.78 -17.08 6.06
C GLU A 21 8.32 -16.84 6.42
N GLN A 22 7.94 -17.42 7.54
CA GLN A 22 6.57 -17.49 8.01
C GLN A 22 6.08 -16.09 8.39
N VAL A 23 5.05 -15.61 7.69
CA VAL A 23 4.39 -14.33 7.95
C VAL A 23 3.34 -14.53 9.04
N ASP A 24 3.62 -14.11 10.27
CA ASP A 24 2.59 -14.07 11.32
C ASP A 24 1.64 -12.89 11.07
N VAL A 25 0.36 -13.20 10.82
CA VAL A 25 -0.69 -12.20 10.57
C VAL A 25 -1.36 -11.86 11.90
N ILE A 26 -0.97 -10.75 12.53
CA ILE A 26 -1.69 -10.25 13.72
C ILE A 26 -2.88 -9.39 13.26
N LEU A 27 -4.09 -9.81 13.66
CA LEU A 27 -5.32 -9.04 13.47
C LEU A 27 -5.50 -8.10 14.66
N SER A 28 -5.15 -6.82 14.51
CA SER A 28 -5.54 -5.82 15.51
C SER A 28 -6.85 -5.15 15.08
N LYS A 29 -7.83 -5.12 16.00
CA LYS A 29 -9.06 -4.34 15.87
C LYS A 29 -8.85 -3.07 16.68
N HIS A 30 -8.60 -1.93 16.04
CA HIS A 30 -8.53 -0.67 16.77
C HIS A 30 -9.92 -0.32 17.31
N SER A 31 -9.99 0.07 18.58
CA SER A 31 -11.22 0.16 19.37
C SER A 31 -12.12 1.36 19.06
N ASN A 32 -11.71 2.26 18.16
CA ASN A 32 -12.37 3.56 17.99
C ASN A 32 -12.95 3.79 16.58
N ASP A 33 -12.59 2.94 15.62
CA ASP A 33 -13.17 2.91 14.28
C ASP A 33 -13.00 1.47 13.78
N SER A 34 -14.08 0.86 13.33
CA SER A 34 -14.25 -0.60 13.16
C SER A 34 -13.38 -1.27 12.08
N SER A 35 -12.32 -0.58 11.63
CA SER A 35 -11.32 -1.07 10.71
C SER A 35 -10.46 -2.17 11.32
N LYS A 36 -10.28 -3.25 10.53
CA LYS A 36 -9.37 -4.36 10.82
C LYS A 36 -8.01 -4.02 10.23
N VAL A 37 -6.94 -4.22 10.99
CA VAL A 37 -5.56 -4.03 10.51
C VAL A 37 -4.81 -5.37 10.53
N VAL A 38 -4.15 -5.68 9.44
CA VAL A 38 -3.25 -6.82 9.25
C VAL A 38 -1.83 -6.27 9.10
N ARG A 39 -0.89 -6.79 9.88
CA ARG A 39 0.55 -6.55 9.67
C ARG A 39 1.25 -7.86 9.34
N GLN A 40 2.14 -7.80 8.36
CA GLN A 40 3.04 -8.89 7.99
C GLN A 40 4.41 -8.60 8.58
N PHE A 41 5.02 -9.59 9.24
CA PHE A 41 6.32 -9.46 9.88
C PHE A 41 7.37 -10.30 9.15
N GLU A 42 8.60 -9.78 9.11
CA GLU A 42 9.81 -10.53 8.74
C GLU A 42 10.53 -10.90 10.05
N VAL A 43 10.96 -12.15 10.18
CA VAL A 43 11.64 -12.65 11.38
C VAL A 43 13.12 -12.30 11.22
N SER A 44 13.64 -11.43 12.07
CA SER A 44 15.06 -11.10 12.04
C SER A 44 15.87 -12.10 12.88
N ASP A 45 17.18 -12.19 12.65
CA ASP A 45 18.10 -12.98 13.51
C ASP A 45 18.18 -12.43 14.96
N SER A 46 17.72 -11.21 15.18
CA SER A 46 17.42 -10.66 16.50
C SER A 46 16.03 -11.11 16.96
N ASP A 47 15.81 -11.28 18.26
CA ASP A 47 14.52 -11.69 18.88
C ASP A 47 13.32 -10.72 18.59
N ASP A 48 13.54 -9.73 17.73
CA ASP A 48 12.57 -8.75 17.28
C ASP A 48 11.99 -9.16 15.91
N SER A 49 10.65 -9.22 15.84
CA SER A 49 9.91 -9.31 14.58
C SER A 49 9.63 -7.91 14.04
N ILE A 50 9.89 -7.69 12.76
CA ILE A 50 9.78 -6.37 12.13
C ILE A 50 8.55 -6.34 11.22
N PRO A 51 7.56 -5.46 11.43
CA PRO A 51 6.45 -5.33 10.50
C PRO A 51 6.96 -4.69 9.20
N VAL A 52 6.75 -5.38 8.07
CA VAL A 52 7.22 -4.96 6.74
C VAL A 52 6.08 -4.53 5.82
N PHE A 53 4.84 -4.89 6.15
CA PHE A 53 3.66 -4.54 5.36
C PHE A 53 2.44 -4.37 6.25
N GLU A 54 1.59 -3.40 5.93
CA GLU A 54 0.33 -3.13 6.62
C GLU A 54 -0.83 -3.07 5.63
N ILE A 55 -1.96 -3.68 6.01
CA ILE A 55 -3.23 -3.63 5.28
C ILE A 55 -4.32 -3.25 6.28
N GLU A 56 -5.06 -2.19 5.98
CA GLU A 56 -6.27 -1.80 6.70
C GLU A 56 -7.50 -2.11 5.84
N TYR A 57 -8.57 -2.56 6.48
CA TYR A 57 -9.83 -2.88 5.83
C TYR A 57 -10.96 -1.93 6.28
N TYR A 58 -11.90 -1.71 5.36
CA TYR A 58 -13.22 -1.19 5.68
C TYR A 58 -14.07 -2.22 6.42
N ASN A 59 -15.16 -1.78 7.02
CA ASN A 59 -16.13 -2.65 7.70
C ASN A 59 -16.76 -3.71 6.79
N ASN A 60 -16.83 -3.43 5.48
CA ASN A 60 -17.33 -4.36 4.47
C ASN A 60 -16.30 -5.41 4.04
N GLY A 61 -15.10 -5.41 4.64
CA GLY A 61 -14.02 -6.35 4.35
C GLY A 61 -13.16 -6.01 3.14
N GLN A 62 -13.45 -4.92 2.42
CA GLN A 62 -12.58 -4.46 1.34
C GLN A 62 -11.35 -3.73 1.89
N VAL A 63 -10.23 -3.79 1.15
CA VAL A 63 -9.00 -3.08 1.51
C VAL A 63 -9.28 -1.59 1.46
N LYS A 64 -8.95 -0.89 2.55
CA LYS A 64 -9.01 0.56 2.69
C LYS A 64 -7.69 1.18 2.32
N MET A 65 -6.59 0.60 2.79
CA MET A 65 -5.25 1.01 2.42
C MET A 65 -4.22 -0.08 2.67
N GLU A 66 -3.12 -0.02 1.93
CA GLU A 66 -2.01 -0.94 2.09
C GLU A 66 -0.68 -0.30 1.68
N GLY A 67 0.41 -0.82 2.23
CA GLY A 67 1.75 -0.45 1.83
C GLY A 67 2.84 -0.97 2.76
N SER A 68 4.09 -0.75 2.37
CA SER A 68 5.25 -1.22 3.11
C SER A 68 5.60 -0.34 4.29
N LEU A 69 6.21 -0.96 5.29
CA LEU A 69 6.78 -0.31 6.47
C LEU A 69 8.30 -0.54 6.47
N ASN A 70 9.05 0.43 6.97
CA ASN A 70 10.47 0.23 7.25
C ASN A 70 10.69 -0.36 8.65
N ALA A 71 11.94 -0.68 9.00
CA ALA A 71 12.27 -1.33 10.26
C ALA A 71 11.87 -0.57 11.53
N LYS A 72 11.54 0.73 11.41
CA LYS A 72 11.03 1.56 12.52
C LYS A 72 9.50 1.57 12.60
N GLY A 73 8.82 0.81 11.74
CA GLY A 73 7.36 0.81 11.60
C GLY A 73 6.81 2.05 10.86
N ASN A 74 7.66 2.81 10.17
CA ASN A 74 7.20 3.98 9.41
C ASN A 74 6.86 3.59 7.97
N ARG A 75 5.88 4.28 7.36
CA ARG A 75 5.53 4.07 5.95
C ARG A 75 6.72 4.28 5.02
N GLU A 76 6.93 3.32 4.12
CA GLU A 76 8.01 3.31 3.16
C GLU A 76 7.50 2.83 1.80
N GLY A 77 8.05 3.37 0.71
CA GLY A 77 7.65 2.97 -0.65
C GLY A 77 6.25 3.43 -1.02
N ILE A 78 5.61 2.71 -1.94
CA ILE A 78 4.28 3.06 -2.46
C ILE A 78 3.20 2.59 -1.50
N TRP A 79 2.35 3.52 -1.09
CA TRP A 79 1.12 3.25 -0.39
C TRP A 79 -0.07 3.49 -1.30
N LYS A 80 -1.07 2.63 -1.19
CA LYS A 80 -2.33 2.72 -1.92
C LYS A 80 -3.48 2.85 -0.94
N ALA A 81 -4.46 3.65 -1.31
CA ALA A 81 -5.74 3.76 -0.62
C ALA A 81 -6.86 3.57 -1.63
N TYR A 82 -7.95 2.95 -1.19
CA TYR A 82 -9.05 2.52 -2.04
C TYR A 82 -10.36 3.11 -1.52
N TYR A 83 -11.34 3.24 -2.41
CA TYR A 83 -12.72 3.54 -2.07
C TYR A 83 -13.40 2.31 -1.42
N PRO A 84 -14.53 2.48 -0.72
CA PRO A 84 -15.29 1.36 -0.14
C PRO A 84 -15.90 0.40 -1.16
N ASP A 85 -15.80 0.67 -2.47
CA ASP A 85 -16.16 -0.25 -3.55
C ASP A 85 -14.94 -1.01 -4.15
N GLY A 86 -13.73 -0.70 -3.67
CA GLY A 86 -12.48 -1.37 -3.99
C GLY A 86 -11.69 -0.69 -5.11
N LYS A 87 -12.21 0.40 -5.68
CA LYS A 87 -11.48 1.17 -6.68
C LYS A 87 -10.34 1.96 -6.05
N LEU A 88 -9.24 2.13 -6.79
CA LEU A 88 -8.10 2.91 -6.32
C LEU A 88 -8.52 4.39 -6.14
N TRP A 89 -8.35 4.89 -4.92
CA TRP A 89 -8.60 6.29 -4.59
C TRP A 89 -7.32 7.11 -4.70
N SER A 90 -6.20 6.59 -4.21
CA SER A 90 -4.91 7.26 -4.37
C SER A 90 -3.74 6.28 -4.24
N ASP A 91 -2.65 6.61 -4.90
CA ASP A 91 -1.34 6.04 -4.61
C ASP A 91 -0.33 7.17 -4.37
N GLY A 92 0.63 6.92 -3.50
CA GLY A 92 1.69 7.88 -3.22
C GLY A 92 2.87 7.25 -2.52
N ALA A 93 4.06 7.74 -2.85
CA ALA A 93 5.28 7.28 -2.22
C ALA A 93 5.49 7.94 -0.83
N PHE A 94 6.04 7.14 0.09
CA PHE A 94 6.45 7.53 1.43
C PHE A 94 7.91 7.16 1.67
N LYS A 95 8.57 7.96 2.49
CA LYS A 95 9.93 7.72 2.99
C LYS A 95 9.98 8.13 4.45
N ASP A 96 10.38 7.20 5.32
CA ASP A 96 10.42 7.44 6.78
C ASP A 96 9.11 8.04 7.32
N GLY A 97 7.96 7.56 6.84
CA GLY A 97 6.64 7.99 7.29
C GLY A 97 6.14 9.31 6.69
N LYS A 98 6.95 10.00 5.88
CA LYS A 98 6.59 11.26 5.22
C LYS A 98 6.30 11.02 3.74
N SER A 99 5.28 11.66 3.18
CA SER A 99 5.06 11.61 1.73
C SER A 99 6.28 12.15 0.97
N HIS A 100 6.72 11.41 -0.03
CA HIS A 100 7.93 11.69 -0.78
C HIS A 100 7.82 11.09 -2.19
N GLY A 101 8.02 11.88 -3.23
CA GLY A 101 7.83 11.47 -4.62
C GLY A 101 6.40 11.69 -5.12
N LYS A 102 6.04 10.98 -6.19
CA LYS A 102 4.76 11.14 -6.88
C LYS A 102 3.58 10.73 -6.02
N ARG A 103 2.48 11.44 -6.19
CA ARG A 103 1.16 11.09 -5.66
C ARG A 103 0.11 11.31 -6.73
N THR A 104 -0.73 10.30 -6.92
CA THR A 104 -1.91 10.38 -7.77
C THR A 104 -3.16 10.18 -6.92
N VAL A 105 -4.18 10.98 -7.17
CA VAL A 105 -5.52 10.82 -6.60
C VAL A 105 -6.49 10.67 -7.75
N TYR A 106 -7.42 9.75 -7.61
CA TYR A 106 -8.41 9.39 -8.62
C TYR A 106 -9.81 9.70 -8.10
N PHE A 107 -10.74 9.99 -9.02
CA PHE A 107 -12.17 9.96 -8.77
C PHE A 107 -12.70 8.51 -8.75
N GLU A 108 -13.90 8.30 -8.23
CA GLU A 108 -14.58 6.98 -8.23
C GLU A 108 -14.84 6.39 -9.63
N ASN A 109 -14.75 7.20 -10.69
CA ASN A 109 -14.83 6.74 -12.08
C ASN A 109 -13.46 6.32 -12.65
N GLY A 110 -12.40 6.36 -11.84
CA GLY A 110 -11.03 6.00 -12.20
C GLY A 110 -10.24 7.09 -12.92
N GLN A 111 -10.82 8.25 -13.20
CA GLN A 111 -10.09 9.37 -13.80
C GLN A 111 -9.22 10.07 -12.74
N ILE A 112 -8.09 10.64 -13.19
CA ILE A 112 -7.19 11.38 -12.30
C ILE A 112 -7.91 12.64 -11.81
N GLN A 113 -7.97 12.80 -10.49
CA GLN A 113 -8.42 14.02 -9.82
C GLN A 113 -7.26 14.99 -9.63
N SER A 114 -6.11 14.49 -9.16
CA SER A 114 -4.92 15.30 -8.99
C SER A 114 -3.65 14.48 -9.09
N LEU A 115 -2.58 15.12 -9.56
CA LEU A 115 -1.26 14.53 -9.71
C LEU A 115 -0.24 15.58 -9.31
N GLY A 116 0.73 15.16 -8.51
CA GLY A 116 1.84 16.01 -8.15
C GLY A 116 2.87 15.24 -7.37
N GLU A 117 3.76 15.97 -6.71
CA GLU A 117 4.85 15.39 -5.95
C GLU A 117 4.91 15.97 -4.55
N TYR A 118 5.45 15.19 -3.63
CA TYR A 118 5.82 15.62 -2.29
C TYR A 118 7.33 15.49 -2.08
N THR A 119 7.89 16.41 -1.30
CA THR A 119 9.24 16.31 -0.76
C THR A 119 9.14 16.50 0.75
N ASN A 120 9.51 15.47 1.52
CA ASN A 120 9.55 15.50 2.98
C ASN A 120 8.20 15.91 3.62
N GLY A 121 7.10 15.43 3.06
CA GLY A 121 5.74 15.72 3.53
C GLY A 121 5.15 17.04 3.03
N LYS A 122 5.89 17.83 2.24
CA LYS A 122 5.41 19.10 1.66
C LYS A 122 5.18 18.95 0.16
N GLN A 123 4.15 19.58 -0.38
CA GLN A 123 3.93 19.62 -1.83
C GLN A 123 5.13 20.26 -2.55
N SER A 124 5.53 19.67 -3.66
CA SER A 124 6.64 20.11 -4.48
C SER A 124 6.34 19.89 -5.97
N GLY A 125 7.07 20.61 -6.82
CA GLY A 125 6.94 20.47 -8.27
C GLY A 125 5.63 21.05 -8.79
N VAL A 126 5.18 20.52 -9.92
CA VAL A 126 3.92 20.93 -10.55
C VAL A 126 2.81 20.03 -10.08
N TRP A 127 1.73 20.64 -9.62
CA TRP A 127 0.49 19.99 -9.23
C TRP A 127 -0.58 20.32 -10.24
N GLN A 128 -1.22 19.29 -10.76
CA GLN A 128 -2.29 19.40 -11.74
C GLN A 128 -3.58 18.84 -11.15
N PHE A 129 -4.69 19.49 -11.47
CA PHE A 129 -6.02 19.15 -10.98
C PHE A 129 -6.99 19.07 -12.15
N TRP A 130 -7.79 18.00 -12.20
CA TRP A 130 -8.75 17.76 -13.28
C TRP A 130 -10.17 17.59 -12.74
N ASP A 131 -11.15 17.77 -13.60
CA ASP A 131 -12.53 17.39 -13.33
C ASP A 131 -12.80 15.90 -13.61
N LYS A 132 -14.01 15.45 -13.27
CA LYS A 132 -14.47 14.07 -13.48
C LYS A 132 -14.63 13.65 -14.96
N ASN A 133 -14.35 14.54 -15.91
CA ASN A 133 -14.34 14.25 -17.34
C ASN A 133 -12.91 14.30 -17.92
N GLY A 134 -11.89 14.56 -17.09
CA GLY A 134 -10.50 14.65 -17.48
C GLY A 134 -10.09 16.02 -18.01
N LYS A 135 -10.92 17.06 -17.83
CA LYS A 135 -10.56 18.43 -18.19
C LYS A 135 -9.65 19.02 -17.12
N LEU A 136 -8.47 19.51 -17.52
CA LEU A 136 -7.58 20.22 -16.61
C LEU A 136 -8.27 21.49 -16.11
N LEU A 137 -8.35 21.63 -14.79
CA LEU A 137 -8.97 22.77 -14.11
C LEU A 137 -7.93 23.78 -13.64
N ASP A 138 -6.80 23.28 -13.11
CA ASP A 138 -5.80 24.13 -12.47
C ASP A 138 -4.41 23.48 -12.50
N GLU A 139 -3.39 24.32 -12.48
CA GLU A 139 -1.99 23.92 -12.37
C GLU A 139 -1.25 24.88 -11.43
N LYS A 140 -0.58 24.33 -10.41
CA LYS A 140 0.15 25.10 -9.41
C LYS A 140 1.57 24.59 -9.25
N LYS A 141 2.53 25.51 -9.19
CA LYS A 141 3.93 25.20 -8.91
C LYS A 141 4.24 25.43 -7.43
N TYR A 142 4.75 24.40 -6.78
CA TYR A 142 5.18 24.44 -5.39
C TYR A 142 6.70 24.28 -5.31
N ASN A 143 7.34 25.24 -4.66
CA ASN A 143 8.75 25.14 -4.31
C ASN A 143 8.81 24.36 -3.00
N GLY A 144 8.98 23.03 -3.07
CA GLY A 144 9.10 22.16 -1.89
C GLY A 144 10.22 22.68 -0.98
N SER A 145 9.87 23.49 0.01
CA SER A 145 10.85 24.24 0.78
C SER A 145 11.40 23.32 1.88
N ASN A 146 12.59 22.78 1.63
CA ASN A 146 13.51 22.37 2.67
C ASN A 146 14.01 23.65 3.35
N HIS A 147 13.44 23.94 4.52
CA HIS A 147 14.14 24.71 5.55
C HIS A 147 14.58 23.71 6.61
#